data_AF-A0A358QLE7-F1
#
_entry.id   AF-A0A358QLE7-F1
#
_cell.length_a   1.000
_cell.length_b   1.000
_cell.length_c   1.000
_cell.angle_alpha   90.00
_cell.angle_beta   90.00
_cell.angle_gamma   90.00
#
_symmetry.space_group_name_H-M   'P 1'
#
loop_
_entity.id
_entity.type
_entity.pdbx_description
1 polymer ?
#
loop_
_entity_poly.entity_id
_entity_poly.type
_entity_poly.pdbx_seq_one_letter_code
_entity_poly.pdbx_strand_id
1 'polypeptide(L)'
;PRLCRPYRAKTKGKVERVNREIEQSFLAWLTGEVLPPRPTILDYDRLAERWIEERVLPRRHRTTQRIVSEAWAEERRLLTPVPTHVLQRLAGEGEVGPVLDIVDAGLRRAGETVEVRPLADYEVAM
;
A
#
# COMPACT_ATOMS: atom_id res chain seq x y z
N PRO A 1 1.97 8.77 18.87
CA PRO A 1 2.62 8.47 17.57
C PRO A 1 3.85 9.36 17.30
N ARG A 2 5.06 8.80 17.30
CA ARG A 2 6.28 9.54 16.93
C ARG A 2 6.29 9.74 15.42
N LEU A 3 5.81 10.91 14.98
CA LEU A 3 5.96 11.36 13.58
C LEU A 3 7.45 11.31 13.20
N CYS A 4 7.74 10.76 12.02
CA CYS A 4 9.09 10.67 11.48
C CYS A 4 9.81 12.03 11.59
N ARG A 5 11.05 12.03 12.11
CA ARG A 5 11.88 13.24 12.19
C ARG A 5 11.94 13.92 10.80
N PRO A 6 11.92 15.26 10.74
CA PRO A 6 11.80 16.02 9.49
C PRO A 6 13.13 15.98 8.71
N TYR A 7 13.49 14.83 8.15
CA TYR A 7 14.77 14.67 7.44
C TYR A 7 14.62 14.77 5.91
N ARG A 8 13.39 14.76 5.36
CA ARG A 8 13.20 14.80 3.90
C ARG A 8 11.84 15.36 3.45
N ALA A 9 11.72 16.69 3.50
CA ALA A 9 10.52 17.40 3.02
C ALA A 9 10.10 17.03 1.58
N LYS A 10 11.06 16.63 0.73
CA LYS A 10 10.81 16.24 -0.67
C LYS A 10 10.07 14.92 -0.85
N THR A 11 10.20 13.95 0.06
CA THR A 11 9.52 12.65 -0.05
C THR A 11 8.30 12.53 0.87
N LYS A 12 8.18 13.40 1.87
CA LYS A 12 7.03 13.49 2.77
C LYS A 12 5.71 13.60 1.97
N GLY A 13 5.67 14.49 1.00
CA GLY A 13 4.49 14.67 0.14
C GLY A 13 4.14 13.46 -0.74
N LYS A 14 5.08 12.54 -1.02
CA LYS A 14 4.78 11.30 -1.79
C LYS A 14 4.14 10.25 -0.89
N VAL A 15 4.72 10.01 0.29
CA VAL A 15 4.19 9.04 1.27
C VAL A 15 2.83 9.48 1.79
N GLU A 16 2.70 10.76 2.18
CA GLU A 16 1.44 11.30 2.68
C GLU A 16 0.33 11.28 1.64
N ARG A 17 0.66 11.41 0.35
CA ARG A 17 -0.34 11.34 -0.71
C ARG A 17 -0.90 9.93 -0.85
N VAL A 18 -0.08 8.89 -0.76
CA VAL A 18 -0.54 7.50 -0.78
C VAL A 18 -1.40 7.21 0.45
N ASN A 19 -0.94 7.58 1.65
CA ASN A 19 -1.72 7.39 2.87
C ASN A 19 -3.07 8.11 2.79
N ARG A 20 -3.11 9.32 2.23
CA ARG A 20 -4.35 10.06 2.02
C ARG A 20 -5.29 9.35 1.04
N GLU A 21 -4.79 8.78 -0.06
CA GLU A 21 -5.62 8.01 -1.00
C GLU A 21 -6.20 6.77 -0.31
N ILE A 22 -5.43 6.11 0.57
CA ILE A 22 -5.91 5.00 1.38
C ILE A 22 -7.03 5.46 2.32
N GLU A 23 -6.74 6.47 3.15
CA GLU A 23 -7.67 6.97 4.19
C GLU A 23 -8.96 7.56 3.60
N GLN A 24 -8.85 8.35 2.53
CA GLN A 24 -9.95 9.17 2.01
C GLN A 24 -10.70 8.52 0.84
N SER A 25 -10.12 7.50 0.20
CA SER A 25 -10.75 6.86 -0.96
C SER A 25 -10.87 5.35 -0.81
N PHE A 26 -9.78 4.63 -0.52
CA PHE A 26 -9.86 3.17 -0.39
C PHE A 26 -10.77 2.74 0.75
N LEU A 27 -10.59 3.28 1.96
CA LEU A 27 -11.42 2.90 3.11
C LEU A 27 -12.91 3.23 2.90
N ALA A 28 -13.21 4.37 2.25
CA ALA A 28 -14.58 4.73 1.91
C ALA A 28 -15.21 3.82 0.84
N TRP A 29 -14.41 3.32 -0.11
CA TRP A 29 -14.88 2.31 -1.06
C TRP A 29 -15.07 0.95 -0.38
N LEU A 30 -14.14 0.57 0.50
CA LEU A 30 -14.13 -0.70 1.23
C LEU A 30 -15.37 -0.88 2.12
N THR A 31 -15.96 0.20 2.67
CA THR A 31 -17.20 0.10 3.47
C THR A 31 -18.40 -0.43 2.69
N GLY A 32 -18.37 -0.35 1.35
CA GLY A 32 -19.39 -0.91 0.48
C GLY A 32 -19.16 -2.38 0.12
N GLU A 33 -18.04 -2.97 0.55
CA GLU A 33 -17.63 -4.31 0.14
C GLU A 33 -18.01 -5.40 1.13
N VAL A 34 -18.27 -6.59 0.59
CA VAL A 34 -18.58 -7.77 1.40
C VAL A 34 -17.28 -8.49 1.74
N LEU A 35 -16.96 -8.55 3.03
CA LEU A 35 -15.82 -9.29 3.55
C LEU A 35 -16.25 -10.70 3.99
N PRO A 36 -15.35 -11.70 3.88
CA PRO A 36 -15.59 -13.00 4.50
C PRO A 36 -15.64 -12.86 6.04
N PRO A 37 -16.25 -13.81 6.77
CA PRO A 37 -16.39 -13.72 8.23
C PRO A 37 -15.07 -13.57 9.00
N ARG A 38 -13.96 -14.02 8.42
CA ARG A 38 -12.60 -13.83 8.93
C ARG A 38 -11.71 -13.38 7.78
N PRO A 39 -11.59 -12.07 7.52
CA PRO A 39 -10.76 -11.57 6.44
C PRO A 39 -9.28 -11.76 6.75
N THR A 40 -8.53 -12.17 5.74
CA THR A 40 -7.08 -12.28 5.76
C THR A 40 -6.44 -11.07 5.11
N ILE A 41 -5.13 -10.86 5.31
CA ILE A 41 -4.38 -9.82 4.59
C ILE A 41 -4.51 -10.00 3.07
N LEU A 42 -4.53 -11.24 2.58
CA LEU A 42 -4.70 -11.53 1.15
C LEU A 42 -6.06 -11.06 0.61
N ASP A 43 -7.12 -11.12 1.42
CA ASP A 43 -8.43 -10.60 1.03
C ASP A 43 -8.38 -9.08 0.87
N TYR A 44 -7.70 -8.38 1.78
CA TYR A 44 -7.48 -6.94 1.67
C TYR A 44 -6.59 -6.56 0.48
N ASP A 45 -5.55 -7.35 0.17
CA ASP A 45 -4.71 -7.13 -1.00
C ASP A 45 -5.54 -7.20 -2.29
N ARG A 46 -6.40 -8.22 -2.44
CA ARG A 46 -7.31 -8.37 -3.59
C ARG A 46 -8.31 -7.21 -3.70
N LEU A 47 -8.83 -6.75 -2.58
CA LEU A 47 -9.75 -5.60 -2.54
C LEU A 47 -9.03 -4.31 -2.95
N ALA A 48 -7.80 -4.12 -2.51
CA ALA A 48 -6.97 -2.98 -2.90
C ALA A 48 -6.64 -3.01 -4.40
N GLU A 49 -6.29 -4.18 -4.95
CA GLU A 49 -6.09 -4.37 -6.40
C GLU A 49 -7.34 -3.99 -7.19
N ARG A 50 -8.51 -4.51 -6.79
CA ARG A 50 -9.77 -4.19 -7.46
C ARG A 50 -10.13 -2.71 -7.35
N TRP A 51 -9.93 -2.10 -6.18
CA TRP A 51 -10.14 -0.65 -6.02
C TRP A 51 -9.22 0.18 -6.93
N ILE A 52 -7.95 -0.23 -7.07
CA ILE A 52 -7.01 0.41 -8.00
C ILE A 52 -7.57 0.34 -9.43
N GLU A 53 -8.02 -0.83 -9.87
CA GLU A 53 -8.54 -1.04 -11.21
C GLU A 53 -9.84 -0.27 -11.49
N GLU A 54 -10.79 -0.32 -10.56
CA GLU A 54 -12.11 0.28 -10.75
C GLU A 54 -12.13 1.79 -10.52
N ARG A 55 -11.31 2.30 -9.61
CA ARG A 55 -11.39 3.69 -9.13
C ARG A 55 -10.16 4.51 -9.45
N VAL A 56 -8.96 3.96 -9.24
CA VAL A 56 -7.72 4.76 -9.36
C VAL A 56 -7.28 4.89 -10.81
N LEU A 57 -7.18 3.77 -11.52
CA LEU A 57 -6.72 3.71 -12.91
C LEU A 57 -7.57 4.55 -13.88
N PRO A 58 -8.91 4.49 -13.89
CA PRO A 58 -9.74 5.28 -14.81
C PRO A 58 -9.90 6.75 -14.39
N ARG A 59 -9.43 7.15 -13.20
CA ARG A 59 -9.58 8.51 -12.69
C ARG A 59 -8.83 9.51 -13.57
N ARG A 60 -9.47 10.62 -13.90
CA ARG A 60 -8.79 11.82 -14.42
C ARG A 60 -8.13 12.59 -13.28
N HIS A 61 -6.81 12.71 -13.30
CA HIS A 61 -6.08 13.40 -12.25
C HIS A 61 -6.26 14.92 -12.33
N ARG A 62 -6.60 15.56 -11.20
CA ARG A 62 -7.01 16.99 -11.14
C ARG A 62 -5.95 17.98 -11.66
N THR A 63 -4.67 17.74 -11.41
CA THR A 63 -3.62 18.70 -11.80
C THR A 63 -3.10 18.44 -13.21
N THR A 64 -2.90 17.18 -13.57
CA THR A 64 -2.32 16.81 -14.87
C THR A 64 -3.39 16.70 -15.97
N GLN A 65 -4.68 16.59 -15.59
CA GLN A 65 -5.80 16.41 -16.52
C GLN A 65 -5.67 15.16 -17.40
N ARG A 66 -4.90 14.17 -16.96
CA ARG A 66 -4.70 12.90 -17.66
C ARG A 66 -5.39 11.77 -16.93
N ILE A 67 -5.77 10.71 -17.65
CA ILE A 67 -6.21 9.47 -17.03
C ILE A 67 -4.99 8.79 -16.39
N VAL A 68 -5.14 8.32 -15.15
CA VAL A 68 -4.02 7.78 -14.36
C VAL A 68 -3.39 6.57 -15.06
N SER A 69 -4.20 5.64 -15.58
CA SER A 69 -3.71 4.45 -16.28
C SER A 69 -2.91 4.78 -17.54
N GLU A 70 -3.38 5.74 -18.34
CA GLU A 70 -2.70 6.20 -19.56
C GLU A 70 -1.36 6.84 -19.23
N ALA A 71 -1.35 7.78 -18.27
CA ALA A 71 -0.13 8.43 -17.80
C ALA A 71 0.87 7.40 -17.25
N TRP A 72 0.39 6.43 -16.45
CA TRP A 72 1.22 5.36 -15.92
C TRP A 72 1.82 4.47 -17.02
N ALA A 73 1.04 4.12 -18.04
CA ALA A 73 1.52 3.27 -19.14
C ALA A 73 2.68 3.92 -19.92
N GLU A 74 2.65 5.24 -20.06
CA GLU A 74 3.73 6.02 -20.67
C GLU A 74 4.94 6.16 -19.73
N GLU A 75 4.70 6.59 -18.49
CA GLU A 75 5.76 6.86 -17.50
C GLU A 75 6.51 5.59 -17.09
N ARG A 76 5.82 4.44 -17.02
CA ARG A 76 6.40 3.15 -16.64
C ARG A 76 7.58 2.75 -17.53
N ARG A 77 7.57 3.15 -18.80
CA ARG A 77 8.66 2.86 -19.76
C ARG A 77 9.93 3.67 -19.48
N LEU A 78 9.81 4.76 -18.72
CA LEU A 78 10.91 5.64 -18.34
C LEU A 78 11.55 5.24 -17.00
N LEU A 79 10.94 4.30 -16.27
CA LEU A 79 11.44 3.86 -14.97
C LEU A 79 12.60 2.88 -15.14
N THR A 80 13.65 3.06 -14.33
CA THR A 80 14.69 2.06 -14.18
C THR A 80 14.12 0.85 -13.44
N PRO A 81 14.26 -0.38 -13.99
CA PRO A 81 13.79 -1.57 -13.31
C PRO A 81 14.51 -1.73 -11.96
N VAL A 82 13.78 -2.22 -10.97
CA VAL A 82 14.38 -2.58 -9.67
C VAL A 82 15.39 -3.70 -9.91
N PRO A 83 16.63 -3.61 -9.38
CA PRO A 83 17.63 -4.66 -9.57
C PRO A 83 17.12 -6.01 -9.09
N THR A 84 17.37 -7.07 -9.87
CA THR A 84 16.84 -8.42 -9.61
C THR A 84 17.19 -8.94 -8.22
N HIS A 85 18.41 -8.69 -7.73
CA HIS A 85 18.84 -9.11 -6.39
C HIS A 85 18.01 -8.46 -5.26
N VAL A 86 17.51 -7.23 -5.46
CA VAL A 86 16.63 -6.57 -4.50
C VAL A 86 15.26 -7.26 -4.50
N LEU A 87 14.75 -7.61 -5.68
CA LEU A 87 13.46 -8.31 -5.81
C LEU A 87 13.51 -9.71 -5.20
N GLN A 88 14.57 -10.47 -5.49
CA GLN A 88 14.83 -11.78 -4.89
C GLN A 88 14.85 -11.67 -3.37
N ARG A 89 15.64 -10.74 -2.82
CA ARG A 89 15.71 -10.52 -1.38
C ARG A 89 14.37 -10.17 -0.75
N LEU A 90 13.55 -9.33 -1.40
CA LEU A 90 12.19 -8.99 -0.94
C LEU A 90 11.21 -10.16 -1.02
N ALA A 91 11.39 -11.09 -1.97
CA ALA A 91 10.64 -12.33 -2.05
C ALA A 91 11.05 -13.35 -0.96
N GLY A 92 12.16 -13.09 -0.26
CA GLY A 92 12.78 -14.03 0.69
C GLY A 92 13.73 -15.03 0.01
N GLU A 93 14.21 -14.70 -1.19
CA GLU A 93 15.18 -15.48 -1.96
C GLU A 93 16.55 -14.78 -1.91
N GLY A 94 17.56 -15.37 -1.23
CA GLY A 94 18.94 -14.84 -1.18
C GLY A 94 19.55 -14.76 0.24
N GLU A 95 20.86 -14.54 0.32
CA GLU A 95 21.58 -14.47 1.61
C GLU A 95 21.16 -13.27 2.47
N VAL A 96 20.91 -13.56 3.75
CA VAL A 96 20.38 -12.63 4.76
C VAL A 96 21.45 -11.64 5.19
N GLY A 97 21.66 -10.59 4.40
CA GLY A 97 22.41 -9.41 4.85
C GLY A 97 21.60 -8.63 5.89
N PRO A 98 22.23 -7.97 6.89
CA PRO A 98 21.50 -7.31 7.97
C PRO A 98 20.80 -6.07 7.41
N VAL A 99 19.47 -6.12 7.29
CA VAL A 99 18.66 -4.97 6.92
C VAL A 99 17.50 -4.84 7.90
N LEU A 100 17.33 -3.61 8.37
CA LEU A 100 16.15 -3.05 9.03
C LEU A 100 14.87 -3.85 8.73
N ASP A 101 14.30 -4.42 9.79
CA ASP A 101 13.03 -5.16 9.79
C ASP A 101 11.90 -4.28 9.23
N ILE A 102 11.66 -4.37 7.93
CA ILE A 102 10.52 -3.73 7.29
C ILE A 102 9.74 -4.85 6.61
N VAL A 103 8.97 -5.57 7.43
CA VAL A 103 7.95 -6.57 7.06
C VAL A 103 8.51 -7.92 6.58
N ASP A 104 8.29 -8.94 7.39
CA ASP A 104 8.66 -10.33 7.14
C ASP A 104 7.87 -10.90 5.93
N ALA A 105 8.60 -11.37 4.92
CA ALA A 105 8.04 -11.93 3.69
C ALA A 105 7.30 -13.27 3.91
N GLY A 106 7.62 -13.98 4.99
CA GLY A 106 6.89 -15.14 5.49
C GLY A 106 5.53 -14.75 6.07
N LEU A 107 5.44 -13.62 6.78
CA LEU A 107 4.18 -13.08 7.32
C LEU A 107 3.14 -12.80 6.22
N ARG A 108 3.58 -12.20 5.10
CA ARG A 108 2.71 -11.97 3.94
C ARG A 108 2.22 -13.25 3.28
N ARG A 109 3.11 -14.26 3.15
CA ARG A 109 2.77 -15.55 2.54
C ARG A 109 1.88 -16.41 3.43
N ALA A 110 2.04 -16.30 4.75
CA ALA A 110 1.25 -17.05 5.73
C ALA A 110 -0.19 -16.54 5.87
N GLY A 111 -0.52 -15.37 5.31
CA GLY A 111 -1.86 -14.81 5.39
C GLY A 111 -2.30 -14.68 6.85
N GLU A 112 -1.47 -14.01 7.67
CA GLU A 112 -1.75 -13.88 9.09
C GLU A 112 -3.17 -13.39 9.32
N THR A 113 -3.88 -14.16 10.13
CA THR A 113 -5.25 -13.86 10.54
C THR A 113 -5.20 -12.51 11.25
N VAL A 114 -5.85 -11.50 10.68
CA VAL A 114 -5.89 -10.18 11.30
C VAL A 114 -6.69 -10.33 12.59
N GLU A 115 -6.05 -10.14 13.74
CA GLU A 115 -6.77 -10.05 15.02
C GLU A 115 -7.76 -8.89 14.93
N VAL A 116 -9.06 -9.22 14.94
CA VAL A 116 -10.12 -8.21 15.00
C VAL A 116 -10.11 -7.61 16.39
N ARG A 117 -9.63 -6.36 16.50
CA ARG A 117 -9.65 -5.59 17.76
C ARG A 117 -10.81 -4.59 17.78
N PRO A 118 -11.50 -4.42 18.92
CA PRO A 118 -12.52 -3.39 19.08
C PRO A 118 -11.98 -2.00 18.75
N LEU A 119 -12.80 -1.15 18.12
CA LEU A 119 -12.42 0.23 17.78
C LEU A 119 -11.96 1.05 19.00
N ALA A 120 -12.56 0.78 20.17
CA ALA A 120 -12.22 1.41 21.45
C ALA A 120 -10.74 1.25 21.83
N ASP A 121 -10.06 0.17 21.39
CA ASP A 121 -8.63 -0.04 21.66
C ASP A 121 -7.74 1.01 20.98
N TYR A 122 -8.23 1.67 19.94
CA TYR A 122 -7.51 2.70 19.18
C TYR A 122 -7.88 4.13 19.59
N GLU A 123 -9.01 4.33 20.26
CA GLU A 123 -9.48 5.65 20.73
C GLU A 123 -8.66 6.18 21.92
N VAL A 124 -7.99 5.30 22.67
CA VAL A 124 -7.16 5.66 23.84
C VAL A 124 -5.84 6.36 23.45
N ALA A 125 -5.47 6.35 22.16
CA ALA A 125 -4.17 6.85 21.69
C ALA A 125 -4.19 8.21 20.96
N MET A 126 -5.34 8.92 20.95
CA MET A 126 -5.47 10.28 20.39
C MET A 126 -5.50 11.36 21.46
#